data_AF-A0A7S1VIH1-F1
#
_entry.id   AF-A0A7S1VIH1-F1
#
_cell.length_a   1.000
_cell.length_b   1.000
_cell.length_c   1.000
_cell.angle_alpha   90.00
_cell.angle_beta   90.00
_cell.angle_gamma   90.00
#
_symmetry.space_group_name_H-M   'P 1'
#
loop_
_entity.id
_entity.type
_entity.pdbx_description
1 polymer ?
#
loop_
_entity_poly.entity_id
_entity_poly.type
_entity_poly.pdbx_seq_one_letter_code
_entity_poly.pdbx_strand_id
1 'polypeptide(L)'
;WVAASLAGGASPLANVATTFIGMMALTLSVVLLAAFGTERLIRRLNDMALVRQLHAKLHADSVLRGLLLLLVGPLLPPYALLSAVNNAVRTRTCGYPAVLTPVVSRQFATIRSWHATEVCRWVLLWHVLYFSVAVLGGKLTPVLLATILPVLATLPLALVCLAFGGLGALMFLAPPVPGVAVYLAGGALVAGRAMEPDVGASFAVAVLLAIGVNWAIKLVSVLMQQVLIGEQLSHVVAVRAAVGVNSAPIRAARLLLAVPGLSYGKVVLLCGLPDWPITTLTGILGLPRLSMIVGTLPVVGLVAPSSLAGAAQVTGDASLASTTLAIAGLS
;
A
#
# COMPACT_ATOMS: atom_id res chain seq x y z
N TRP A 1 -0.88 0.85 -0.31
CA TRP A 1 -0.27 -0.16 0.58
C TRP A 1 -1.06 -1.46 0.53
N VAL A 2 -2.33 -1.51 0.96
CA VAL A 2 -3.18 -2.74 0.90
C VAL A 2 -3.14 -3.39 -0.48
N ALA A 3 -3.33 -2.64 -1.57
CA ALA A 3 -3.23 -3.17 -2.94
C ALA A 3 -1.83 -3.71 -3.31
N ALA A 4 -0.76 -3.13 -2.79
CA ALA A 4 0.62 -3.59 -3.03
C ALA A 4 0.95 -4.84 -2.18
N SER A 5 0.45 -4.88 -0.94
CA SER A 5 0.51 -6.04 -0.05
C SER A 5 -0.27 -7.24 -0.63
N LEU A 6 -1.44 -6.99 -1.23
CA LEU A 6 -2.23 -8.01 -1.93
C LEU A 6 -1.54 -8.46 -3.23
N ALA A 7 -0.97 -7.54 -4.00
CA ALA A 7 -0.26 -7.85 -5.25
C ALA A 7 0.97 -8.76 -5.04
N GLY A 8 1.66 -8.63 -3.89
CA GLY A 8 2.83 -9.43 -3.57
C GLY A 8 2.54 -10.85 -3.05
N GLY A 9 1.28 -11.17 -2.72
CA GLY A 9 0.97 -12.36 -1.93
C GLY A 9 0.17 -13.48 -2.60
N ALA A 10 -0.73 -13.12 -3.52
CA ALA A 10 -1.51 -14.06 -4.31
C ALA A 10 -2.17 -13.28 -5.46
N SER A 11 -1.56 -13.29 -6.64
CA SER A 11 -2.09 -12.57 -7.81
C SER A 11 -3.55 -12.92 -8.15
N PRO A 12 -4.07 -14.15 -7.95
CA PRO A 12 -5.47 -14.44 -8.23
C PRO A 12 -6.43 -13.81 -7.21
N LEU A 13 -6.08 -13.85 -5.93
CA LEU A 13 -6.94 -13.34 -4.86
C LEU A 13 -6.99 -11.81 -4.88
N ALA A 14 -5.85 -11.16 -5.11
CA ALA A 14 -5.80 -9.72 -5.28
C ALA A 14 -6.74 -9.29 -6.41
N ASN A 15 -6.71 -10.01 -7.54
CA ASN A 15 -7.60 -9.75 -8.66
C ASN A 15 -9.08 -9.99 -8.30
N VAL A 16 -9.41 -11.05 -7.56
CA VAL A 16 -10.78 -11.33 -7.10
C VAL A 16 -11.27 -10.22 -6.16
N ALA A 17 -10.48 -9.82 -5.17
CA ALA A 17 -10.83 -8.76 -4.23
C ALA A 17 -10.98 -7.41 -4.94
N THR A 18 -10.07 -7.04 -5.84
CA THR A 18 -10.20 -5.81 -6.63
C THR A 18 -11.41 -5.84 -7.55
N THR A 19 -11.71 -6.99 -8.16
CA THR A 19 -12.89 -7.16 -9.01
C THR A 19 -14.17 -7.05 -8.18
N PHE A 20 -14.22 -7.68 -7.00
CA PHE A 20 -15.34 -7.60 -6.09
C PHE A 20 -15.60 -6.17 -5.59
N ILE A 21 -14.56 -5.47 -5.12
CA ILE A 21 -14.67 -4.06 -4.68
C ILE A 21 -15.10 -3.18 -5.86
N GLY A 22 -14.54 -3.41 -7.05
CA GLY A 22 -14.93 -2.69 -8.27
C GLY A 22 -16.39 -2.89 -8.63
N MET A 23 -16.86 -4.14 -8.59
CA MET A 23 -18.27 -4.50 -8.85
C MET A 23 -19.20 -3.94 -7.78
N MET A 24 -18.83 -4.01 -6.50
CA MET A 24 -19.61 -3.45 -5.41
C MET A 24 -19.73 -1.93 -5.54
N ALA A 25 -18.63 -1.24 -5.85
CA ALA A 25 -18.64 0.20 -6.09
C ALA A 25 -19.52 0.58 -7.29
N LEU A 26 -19.46 -0.21 -8.37
CA LEU A 26 -20.30 -0.02 -9.55
C LEU A 26 -21.78 -0.21 -9.20
N THR A 27 -22.14 -1.33 -8.57
CA THR A 27 -23.53 -1.63 -8.19
C THR A 27 -24.07 -0.60 -7.21
N LEU A 28 -23.29 -0.20 -6.21
CA LEU A 28 -23.66 0.85 -5.27
C LEU A 28 -23.90 2.19 -6.01
N SER A 29 -23.03 2.53 -6.96
CA SER A 29 -23.20 3.74 -7.77
C SER A 29 -24.49 3.70 -8.59
N VAL A 30 -24.81 2.58 -9.22
CA VAL A 30 -26.06 2.38 -9.98
C VAL A 30 -27.28 2.48 -9.06
N VAL A 31 -27.26 1.81 -7.91
CA VAL A 31 -28.36 1.84 -6.94
C VAL A 31 -28.58 3.25 -6.40
N LEU A 32 -27.51 3.97 -6.05
CA LEU A 32 -27.60 5.35 -5.59
C LEU A 32 -28.15 6.29 -6.67
N LEU A 33 -27.72 6.11 -7.93
CA LEU A 33 -28.22 6.89 -9.06
C LEU A 33 -29.71 6.60 -9.34
N ALA A 34 -30.12 5.33 -9.27
CA ALA A 34 -31.50 4.92 -9.48
C ALA A 34 -32.43 5.36 -8.34
N ALA A 35 -31.98 5.26 -7.07
CA ALA A 35 -32.81 5.56 -5.90
C ALA A 35 -32.99 7.07 -5.66
N PHE A 36 -31.93 7.86 -5.83
CA PHE A 36 -31.95 9.29 -5.49
C PHE A 36 -32.09 10.20 -6.70
N GLY A 37 -31.77 9.71 -7.90
CA GLY A 37 -31.60 10.55 -9.08
C GLY A 37 -30.33 11.41 -9.00
N THR A 38 -29.80 11.78 -10.16
CA THR A 38 -28.53 12.52 -10.29
C THR A 38 -28.54 13.86 -9.58
N GLU A 39 -29.63 14.64 -9.69
CA GLU A 39 -29.68 15.98 -9.10
C GLU A 39 -29.69 15.98 -7.57
N ARG A 40 -30.49 15.10 -6.94
CA ARG A 40 -30.56 15.05 -5.47
C ARG A 40 -29.26 14.51 -4.90
N LEU A 41 -28.63 13.55 -5.58
CA LEU A 41 -27.34 13.02 -5.19
C LEU A 41 -26.25 14.10 -5.26
N ILE A 42 -26.18 14.87 -6.35
CA ILE A 42 -25.20 15.96 -6.49
C ILE A 42 -25.40 17.04 -5.41
N ARG A 43 -26.65 17.43 -5.13
CA ARG A 43 -26.93 18.41 -4.06
C ARG A 43 -26.43 17.90 -2.71
N ARG A 44 -26.79 16.66 -2.34
CA ARG A 44 -26.33 16.06 -1.08
C ARG A 44 -24.81 15.89 -1.01
N LEU A 45 -24.16 15.48 -2.10
CA LEU A 45 -22.71 15.38 -2.15
C LEU A 45 -22.06 16.75 -1.94
N ASN A 46 -22.58 17.81 -2.56
CA ASN A 46 -22.05 19.17 -2.39
C ASN A 46 -22.24 19.71 -0.96
N ASP A 47 -23.25 19.23 -0.23
CA ASP A 47 -23.47 19.62 1.17
C ASP A 47 -22.45 18.94 2.13
N MET A 48 -21.88 17.80 1.75
CA MET A 48 -20.92 17.07 2.57
C MET A 48 -19.64 17.89 2.76
N ALA A 49 -19.21 18.07 4.02
CA ALA A 49 -17.99 18.79 4.37
C ALA A 49 -16.75 18.20 3.67
N LEU A 50 -16.69 16.88 3.53
CA LEU A 50 -15.59 16.18 2.87
C LEU A 50 -15.49 16.51 1.37
N VAL A 51 -16.61 16.56 0.66
CA VAL A 51 -16.64 16.94 -0.76
C VAL A 51 -16.26 18.40 -0.94
N ARG A 52 -16.72 19.30 -0.06
CA ARG A 52 -16.31 20.71 -0.09
C ARG A 52 -14.82 20.89 0.17
N GLN A 53 -14.26 20.18 1.16
CA GLN A 53 -12.82 20.18 1.41
C GLN A 53 -12.02 19.61 0.24
N LEU A 54 -12.49 18.52 -0.36
CA LEU A 54 -11.86 17.92 -1.53
C LEU A 54 -11.89 18.86 -2.74
N HIS A 55 -13.04 19.49 -3.00
CA HIS A 55 -13.20 20.44 -4.09
C HIS A 55 -12.31 21.67 -3.89
N ALA A 56 -12.28 22.24 -2.68
CA ALA A 56 -11.41 23.35 -2.34
C ALA A 56 -9.93 22.98 -2.52
N LYS A 57 -9.52 21.78 -2.08
CA LYS A 57 -8.16 21.29 -2.30
C LYS A 57 -7.84 21.02 -3.77
N LEU A 58 -8.78 20.52 -4.56
CA LEU A 58 -8.57 20.27 -5.99
C LEU A 58 -8.26 21.58 -6.75
N HIS A 59 -8.82 22.70 -6.30
CA HIS A 59 -8.53 24.02 -6.86
C HIS A 59 -7.20 24.62 -6.41
N ALA A 60 -6.69 24.21 -5.25
CA ALA A 60 -5.45 24.76 -4.69
C ALA A 60 -4.21 23.88 -4.94
N ASP A 61 -4.36 22.57 -5.09
CA ASP A 61 -3.27 21.60 -4.99
C ASP A 61 -3.04 20.80 -6.29
N SER A 62 -1.90 21.07 -6.92
CA SER A 62 -1.45 20.40 -8.15
C SER A 62 -1.11 18.91 -7.93
N VAL A 63 -0.78 18.48 -6.70
CA VAL A 63 -0.56 17.06 -6.36
C VAL A 63 -1.85 16.26 -6.55
N LEU A 64 -2.96 16.79 -6.03
CA LEU A 64 -4.26 16.15 -6.09
C LEU A 64 -4.83 16.16 -7.51
N ARG A 65 -4.61 17.23 -8.27
CA ARG A 65 -4.94 17.28 -9.71
C ARG A 65 -4.21 16.20 -10.50
N GLY A 66 -2.91 16.01 -10.23
CA GLY A 66 -2.12 14.96 -10.87
C GLY A 66 -2.65 13.56 -10.53
N LEU A 67 -2.99 13.30 -9.26
CA LEU A 67 -3.60 12.03 -8.86
C LEU A 67 -4.98 11.81 -9.51
N LEU A 68 -5.81 12.85 -9.55
CA LEU A 68 -7.12 12.77 -10.19
C LEU A 68 -6.99 12.47 -11.69
N LEU A 69 -6.06 13.12 -12.38
CA LEU A 69 -5.82 12.89 -13.80
C LEU A 69 -5.27 11.48 -14.06
N LEU A 70 -4.47 10.93 -13.15
CA LEU A 70 -4.03 9.53 -13.22
C LEU A 70 -5.21 8.55 -13.13
N LEU A 71 -6.12 8.77 -12.18
CA LEU A 71 -7.25 7.87 -11.92
C LEU A 71 -8.37 7.98 -12.96
N VAL A 72 -8.71 9.21 -13.35
CA VAL A 72 -9.87 9.51 -14.21
C VAL A 72 -9.47 9.79 -15.65
N GLY A 73 -8.19 10.10 -15.92
CA GLY A 73 -7.67 10.40 -17.26
C GLY A 73 -8.05 9.37 -18.32
N PRO A 74 -7.89 8.05 -18.08
CA PRO A 74 -8.32 7.02 -19.02
C PRO A 74 -9.83 7.03 -19.34
N LEU A 75 -10.65 7.56 -18.44
CA LEU A 75 -12.10 7.69 -18.60
C LEU A 75 -12.51 9.00 -19.29
N LEU A 76 -11.63 9.99 -19.42
CA LEU A 76 -11.96 11.27 -20.06
C LEU A 76 -12.29 11.13 -21.56
N PRO A 77 -11.55 10.34 -22.38
CA PRO A 77 -11.92 10.14 -23.78
C PRO A 77 -13.29 9.50 -24.00
N PRO A 78 -13.66 8.35 -23.36
CA PRO A 78 -15.00 7.80 -23.52
C PRO A 78 -16.09 8.72 -22.95
N TYR A 79 -15.80 9.45 -21.87
CA TYR A 79 -16.72 10.45 -21.33
C TYR A 79 -16.99 11.60 -22.31
N ALA A 80 -15.95 12.11 -22.98
CA ALA A 80 -16.09 13.13 -24.02
C ALA A 80 -16.85 12.60 -25.24
N LEU A 81 -16.62 11.35 -25.65
CA LEU A 81 -17.34 10.71 -26.74
C LEU A 81 -18.84 10.58 -26.44
N LEU A 82 -19.20 10.07 -25.26
CA LEU A 82 -20.60 9.97 -24.84
C LEU A 82 -21.29 11.35 -24.79
N SER A 83 -20.57 12.37 -24.33
CA SER A 83 -21.04 13.75 -24.35
C SER A 83 -21.27 14.27 -25.77
N ALA A 84 -20.36 13.95 -26.71
CA ALA A 84 -20.50 14.32 -28.11
C ALA A 84 -21.70 13.63 -28.79
N VAL A 85 -21.89 12.33 -28.54
CA VAL A 85 -23.06 11.59 -29.03
C VAL A 85 -24.35 12.19 -28.48
N ASN A 86 -24.41 12.44 -27.17
CA ASN A 86 -25.57 13.05 -26.53
C ASN A 86 -25.86 14.45 -27.12
N ASN A 87 -24.84 15.26 -27.35
CA ASN A 87 -25.03 16.58 -27.94
C ASN A 87 -25.41 16.52 -29.43
N ALA A 88 -24.91 15.55 -30.19
CA ALA A 88 -25.32 15.32 -31.57
C ALA A 88 -26.82 15.00 -31.69
N VAL A 89 -27.36 14.19 -30.76
CA VAL A 89 -28.81 13.94 -30.66
C VAL A 89 -29.57 15.23 -30.36
N ARG A 90 -29.10 16.02 -29.37
CA ARG A 90 -29.71 17.32 -29.01
C ARG A 90 -29.63 18.37 -30.10
N THR A 91 -28.58 18.34 -30.92
CA THR A 91 -28.40 19.28 -32.03
C THR A 91 -29.46 19.04 -33.10
N ARG A 92 -29.75 17.76 -33.40
CA ARG A 92 -30.79 17.37 -34.35
C ARG A 92 -32.21 17.70 -33.86
N THR A 93 -32.45 17.70 -32.55
CA THR A 93 -33.79 17.96 -32.00
C THR A 93 -34.02 19.40 -31.53
N CYS A 94 -32.97 20.13 -31.12
CA CYS A 94 -33.08 21.44 -30.48
C CYS A 94 -32.15 22.52 -31.07
N GLY A 95 -31.36 22.23 -32.12
CA GLY A 95 -30.55 23.24 -32.83
C GLY A 95 -29.31 23.77 -32.09
N TYR A 96 -28.74 23.02 -31.14
CA TYR A 96 -27.58 23.47 -30.35
C TYR A 96 -26.24 23.33 -31.11
N PRO A 97 -25.45 24.41 -31.35
CA PRO A 97 -24.29 24.37 -32.26
C PRO A 97 -22.97 23.81 -31.65
N ALA A 98 -23.00 23.18 -30.47
CA ALA A 98 -21.78 22.72 -29.80
C ALA A 98 -21.43 21.26 -30.14
N VAL A 99 -20.16 20.86 -29.97
CA VAL A 99 -19.75 19.45 -30.09
C VAL A 99 -19.99 18.70 -28.78
N LEU A 100 -19.69 19.32 -27.63
CA LEU A 100 -19.84 18.72 -26.32
C LEU A 100 -21.01 19.34 -25.56
N THR A 101 -21.57 18.59 -24.62
CA THR A 101 -22.56 19.16 -23.69
C THR A 101 -21.96 20.32 -22.88
N PRO A 102 -22.79 21.29 -22.41
CA PRO A 102 -22.31 22.44 -21.64
C PRO A 102 -21.58 22.04 -20.35
N VAL A 103 -21.97 20.94 -19.71
CA VAL A 103 -21.36 20.44 -18.47
C VAL A 103 -19.93 19.97 -18.74
N VAL A 104 -19.76 19.09 -19.72
CA VAL A 104 -18.44 18.56 -20.09
C VAL A 104 -17.54 19.66 -20.63
N SER A 105 -18.08 20.59 -21.41
CA SER A 105 -17.33 21.76 -21.90
C SER A 105 -16.74 22.59 -20.76
N ARG A 106 -17.53 22.86 -19.69
CA ARG A 106 -17.04 23.58 -18.50
C ARG A 106 -15.98 22.80 -17.73
N GLN A 107 -16.14 21.48 -17.59
CA GLN A 107 -15.16 20.63 -16.92
C GLN A 107 -13.84 20.59 -17.68
N PHE A 108 -13.87 20.44 -19.01
CA PHE A 108 -12.67 20.49 -19.85
C PHE A 108 -12.01 21.87 -19.85
N ALA A 109 -12.80 22.95 -19.85
CA ALA A 109 -12.26 24.31 -19.68
C ALA A 109 -11.56 24.48 -18.33
N THR A 110 -12.12 23.89 -17.26
CA THR A 110 -11.50 23.87 -15.93
C THR A 110 -10.18 23.10 -15.94
N ILE A 111 -10.15 21.89 -16.53
CA ILE A 111 -8.92 21.10 -16.65
C ILE A 111 -7.87 21.85 -17.47
N ARG A 112 -8.29 22.51 -18.56
CA ARG A 112 -7.41 23.29 -19.44
C ARG A 112 -6.85 24.55 -18.75
N SER A 113 -7.54 25.07 -17.74
CA SER A 113 -7.05 26.19 -16.92
C SER A 113 -5.93 25.79 -15.96
N TRP A 114 -5.71 24.50 -15.72
CA TRP A 114 -4.64 24.05 -14.84
C TRP A 114 -3.26 24.25 -15.49
N HIS A 115 -2.25 24.54 -14.66
CA HIS A 115 -0.86 24.60 -15.11
C HIS A 115 -0.37 23.22 -15.57
N ALA A 116 -0.48 22.95 -16.86
CA ALA A 116 -0.23 21.64 -17.45
C ALA A 116 1.13 21.05 -17.03
N THR A 117 2.19 21.85 -17.04
CA THR A 117 3.53 21.40 -16.66
C THR A 117 3.60 20.89 -15.22
N GLU A 118 2.96 21.59 -14.28
CA GLU A 118 2.99 21.20 -12.86
C GLU A 118 2.14 19.94 -12.62
N VAL A 119 0.96 19.87 -13.23
CA VAL A 119 0.08 18.71 -13.13
C VAL A 119 0.75 17.49 -13.78
N CYS A 120 1.31 17.61 -14.98
CA CYS A 120 2.04 16.54 -15.66
C CYS A 120 3.25 16.05 -14.84
N ARG A 121 3.99 16.96 -14.18
CA ARG A 121 5.07 16.57 -13.28
C ARG A 121 4.55 15.67 -12.15
N TRP A 122 3.44 16.02 -11.52
CA TRP A 122 2.84 15.20 -10.46
C TRP A 122 2.27 13.88 -10.98
N VAL A 123 1.65 13.86 -12.17
CA VAL A 123 1.22 12.62 -12.83
C VAL A 123 2.42 11.68 -13.02
N LEU A 124 3.54 12.19 -13.53
CA LEU A 124 4.77 11.40 -13.70
C LEU A 124 5.30 10.88 -12.36
N LEU A 125 5.34 11.74 -11.33
CA LEU A 125 5.78 11.32 -9.99
C LEU A 125 4.88 10.22 -9.40
N TRP A 126 3.56 10.33 -9.56
CA TRP A 126 2.63 9.29 -9.13
C TRP A 126 2.83 7.98 -9.91
N HIS A 127 3.11 8.04 -11.22
CA HIS A 127 3.45 6.85 -12.00
C HIS A 127 4.75 6.21 -11.53
N VAL A 128 5.81 6.99 -11.30
CA VAL A 128 7.09 6.48 -10.79
C VAL A 128 6.89 5.84 -9.42
N LEU A 129 6.11 6.47 -8.54
CA LEU A 129 5.79 5.91 -7.23
C LEU A 129 4.99 4.60 -7.35
N TYR A 130 3.94 4.60 -8.17
CA TYR A 130 3.14 3.40 -8.43
C TYR A 130 3.99 2.27 -9.00
N PHE A 131 4.80 2.55 -10.01
CA PHE A 131 5.72 1.57 -10.61
C PHE A 131 6.69 1.03 -9.57
N SER A 132 7.30 1.90 -8.76
CA SER A 132 8.26 1.50 -7.72
C SER A 132 7.62 0.60 -6.67
N VAL A 133 6.41 0.93 -6.19
CA VAL A 133 5.76 0.15 -5.13
C VAL A 133 5.05 -1.09 -5.68
N ALA A 134 4.28 -0.96 -6.75
CA ALA A 134 3.45 -2.04 -7.26
C ALA A 134 4.22 -3.02 -8.15
N VAL A 135 5.15 -2.51 -8.98
CA VAL A 135 5.91 -3.37 -9.92
C VAL A 135 7.21 -3.83 -9.26
N LEU A 136 8.08 -2.91 -8.84
CA LEU A 136 9.35 -3.32 -8.22
C LEU A 136 9.10 -3.95 -6.84
N GLY A 137 8.37 -3.27 -5.96
CA GLY A 137 8.02 -3.81 -4.65
C GLY A 137 7.13 -5.05 -4.76
N GLY A 138 5.99 -4.92 -5.44
CA GLY A 138 4.95 -5.95 -5.44
C GLY A 138 5.20 -7.15 -6.35
N LYS A 139 5.79 -6.99 -7.54
CA LYS A 139 5.95 -8.09 -8.51
C LYS A 139 7.38 -8.61 -8.59
N LEU A 140 8.38 -7.74 -8.56
CA LEU A 140 9.77 -8.17 -8.66
C LEU A 140 10.22 -8.90 -7.39
N THR A 141 9.79 -8.45 -6.22
CA THR A 141 10.13 -9.10 -4.94
C THR A 141 9.71 -10.58 -4.90
N PRO A 142 8.45 -10.97 -5.18
CA PRO A 142 8.09 -12.38 -5.22
C PRO A 142 8.85 -13.18 -6.27
N VAL A 143 9.17 -12.59 -7.44
CA VAL A 143 9.97 -13.26 -8.49
C VAL A 143 11.38 -13.55 -7.98
N LEU A 144 12.05 -12.56 -7.40
CA LEU A 144 13.40 -12.73 -6.83
C LEU A 144 13.39 -13.76 -5.70
N LEU A 145 12.40 -13.68 -4.80
CA LEU A 145 12.24 -14.67 -3.75
C LEU A 145 12.04 -16.06 -4.36
N ALA A 146 11.14 -16.24 -5.32
CA ALA A 146 10.89 -17.52 -6.01
C ALA A 146 12.16 -18.10 -6.67
N THR A 147 13.11 -17.28 -7.10
CA THR A 147 14.41 -17.78 -7.62
C THR A 147 15.37 -18.25 -6.51
N ILE A 148 15.29 -17.67 -5.31
CA ILE A 148 16.18 -17.97 -4.19
C ILE A 148 15.62 -19.11 -3.32
N LEU A 149 14.29 -19.20 -3.17
CA LEU A 149 13.62 -20.16 -2.31
C LEU A 149 14.03 -21.63 -2.57
N PRO A 150 14.12 -22.12 -3.83
CA PRO A 150 14.50 -23.51 -4.08
C PRO A 150 15.92 -23.84 -3.60
N VAL A 151 16.85 -22.88 -3.70
CA VAL A 151 18.23 -23.05 -3.21
C VAL A 151 18.24 -23.14 -1.69
N LEU A 152 17.53 -22.21 -1.02
CA LEU A 152 17.44 -22.25 0.44
C LEU A 152 16.75 -23.52 0.95
N ALA A 153 15.73 -24.03 0.25
CA ALA A 153 15.01 -25.23 0.67
C ALA A 153 15.89 -26.49 0.80
N THR A 154 17.04 -26.53 0.12
CA THR A 154 18.00 -27.64 0.24
C THR A 154 18.84 -27.61 1.52
N LEU A 155 18.82 -26.50 2.25
CA LEU A 155 19.63 -26.32 3.45
C LEU A 155 18.93 -26.88 4.70
N PRO A 156 19.68 -27.18 5.78
CA PRO A 156 19.07 -27.50 7.07
C PRO A 156 18.20 -26.35 7.58
N LEU A 157 17.10 -26.67 8.29
CA LEU A 157 16.12 -25.69 8.76
C LEU A 157 16.74 -24.48 9.48
N ALA A 158 17.72 -24.70 10.36
CA ALA A 158 18.39 -23.61 11.07
C ALA A 158 19.10 -22.64 10.12
N LEU A 159 19.75 -23.16 9.08
CA LEU A 159 20.44 -22.35 8.08
C LEU A 159 19.43 -21.63 7.17
N VAL A 160 18.28 -22.24 6.87
CA VAL A 160 17.16 -21.58 6.19
C VAL A 160 16.67 -20.38 6.99
N CYS A 161 16.40 -20.55 8.29
CA CYS A 161 15.96 -19.47 9.17
C CYS A 161 16.99 -18.33 9.22
N LEU A 162 18.29 -18.63 9.30
CA LEU A 162 19.34 -17.61 9.34
C LEU A 162 19.52 -16.90 7.99
N ALA A 163 19.59 -17.65 6.89
CA ALA A 163 19.78 -17.10 5.55
C ALA A 163 18.58 -16.25 5.12
N PHE A 164 17.37 -16.77 5.33
CA PHE A 164 16.14 -16.02 5.11
C PHE A 164 16.03 -14.83 6.07
N GLY A 165 16.46 -15.00 7.33
CA GLY A 165 16.55 -13.94 8.33
C GLY A 165 17.37 -12.74 7.86
N GLY A 166 18.59 -13.01 7.40
CA GLY A 166 19.49 -11.99 6.86
C GLY A 166 18.94 -11.34 5.60
N LEU A 167 18.44 -12.13 4.65
CA LEU A 167 17.86 -11.63 3.41
C LEU A 167 16.65 -10.72 3.69
N GLY A 168 15.72 -11.18 4.52
CA GLY A 168 14.54 -10.42 4.93
C GLY A 168 14.91 -9.11 5.60
N ALA A 169 15.87 -9.12 6.52
CA ALA A 169 16.33 -7.91 7.19
C ALA A 169 16.92 -6.88 6.21
N LEU A 170 17.73 -7.33 5.24
CA LEU A 170 18.27 -6.46 4.18
C LEU A 170 17.17 -5.91 3.26
N MET A 171 16.18 -6.74 2.93
CA MET A 171 15.04 -6.32 2.11
C MET A 171 14.21 -5.22 2.78
N PHE A 172 14.02 -5.26 4.10
CA PHE A 172 13.35 -4.19 4.83
C PHE A 172 14.15 -2.87 4.87
N LEU A 173 15.47 -2.88 4.65
CA LEU A 173 16.24 -1.63 4.54
C LEU A 173 15.89 -0.85 3.26
N ALA A 174 15.34 -1.52 2.25
CA ALA A 174 14.94 -0.91 1.00
C ALA A 174 13.51 -0.33 1.11
N PRO A 175 13.31 0.98 0.93
CA PRO A 175 12.00 1.63 1.05
C PRO A 175 10.86 1.02 0.20
N PRO A 176 11.07 0.55 -1.05
CA PRO A 176 9.97 0.08 -1.89
C PRO A 176 9.50 -1.35 -1.57
N VAL A 177 10.19 -2.09 -0.69
CA VAL A 177 9.87 -3.49 -0.44
C VAL A 177 8.66 -3.62 0.49
N PRO A 178 7.56 -4.28 0.05
CA PRO A 178 6.40 -4.52 0.90
C PRO A 178 6.69 -5.66 1.89
N GLY A 179 6.61 -5.37 3.19
CA GLY A 179 6.89 -6.36 4.23
C GLY A 179 6.02 -7.62 4.17
N VAL A 180 4.77 -7.49 3.73
CA VAL A 180 3.84 -8.63 3.57
C VAL A 180 4.39 -9.69 2.61
N ALA A 181 5.07 -9.29 1.53
CA ALA A 181 5.68 -10.25 0.60
C ALA A 181 6.80 -11.06 1.27
N VAL A 182 7.59 -10.43 2.14
CA VAL A 182 8.63 -11.11 2.93
C VAL A 182 7.98 -12.08 3.91
N TYR A 183 6.93 -11.67 4.64
CA TYR A 183 6.28 -12.57 5.60
C TYR A 183 5.60 -13.77 4.94
N LEU A 184 4.97 -13.58 3.78
CA LEU A 184 4.39 -14.67 3.00
C LEU A 184 5.44 -15.64 2.50
N ALA A 185 6.54 -15.13 1.94
CA ALA A 185 7.64 -15.98 1.50
C ALA A 185 8.29 -16.72 2.67
N GLY A 186 8.47 -16.07 3.83
CA GLY A 186 8.97 -16.71 5.04
C GLY A 186 8.01 -17.78 5.56
N GLY A 187 6.70 -17.51 5.50
CA GLY A 187 5.65 -18.48 5.77
C GLY A 187 5.77 -19.74 4.92
N ALA A 188 5.87 -19.56 3.61
CA ALA A 188 6.01 -20.68 2.68
C ALA A 188 7.34 -21.43 2.87
N LEU A 189 8.47 -20.71 2.94
CA LEU A 189 9.80 -21.30 3.02
C LEU A 189 10.05 -22.00 4.36
N VAL A 190 9.88 -21.29 5.48
CA VAL A 190 10.23 -21.80 6.81
C VAL A 190 9.27 -22.90 7.22
N ALA A 191 7.96 -22.70 7.00
CA ALA A 191 6.99 -23.75 7.33
C ALA A 191 7.14 -24.96 6.40
N GLY A 192 7.29 -24.74 5.08
CA GLY A 192 7.51 -25.81 4.11
C GLY A 192 8.73 -26.66 4.48
N ARG A 193 9.87 -26.02 4.77
CA ARG A 193 11.08 -26.73 5.18
C ARG A 193 10.94 -27.48 6.50
N ALA A 194 10.20 -26.93 7.47
CA ALA A 194 9.97 -27.58 8.76
C ALA A 194 9.05 -28.81 8.66
N MET A 195 8.17 -28.86 7.65
CA MET A 195 7.28 -29.99 7.41
C MET A 195 7.91 -31.12 6.59
N GLU A 196 9.10 -30.91 6.01
CA GLU A 196 9.83 -31.97 5.29
C GLU A 196 10.11 -33.18 6.20
N PRO A 197 10.16 -34.42 5.67
CA PRO A 197 10.22 -35.64 6.47
C PRO A 197 11.41 -35.74 7.44
N ASP A 198 12.52 -35.07 7.12
CA ASP A 198 13.73 -35.07 7.96
C ASP A 198 13.57 -34.24 9.24
N VAL A 199 12.68 -33.24 9.23
CA VAL A 199 12.31 -32.45 10.42
C VAL A 199 11.00 -32.95 11.01
N GLY A 200 10.00 -33.22 10.17
CA GLY A 200 8.72 -33.82 10.55
C GLY A 200 7.85 -32.94 11.44
N ALA A 201 7.97 -31.62 11.40
CA ALA A 201 7.14 -30.74 12.22
C ALA A 201 5.68 -30.76 11.74
N SER A 202 4.73 -30.71 12.68
CA SER A 202 3.31 -30.52 12.33
C SER A 202 3.08 -29.13 11.74
N PHE A 203 2.03 -28.97 10.93
CA PHE A 203 1.68 -27.68 10.32
C PHE A 203 1.61 -26.54 11.34
N ALA A 204 0.99 -26.77 12.50
CA ALA A 204 0.88 -25.76 13.55
C ALA A 204 2.26 -25.31 14.09
N VAL A 205 3.17 -26.26 14.32
CA VAL A 205 4.53 -25.97 14.79
C VAL A 205 5.33 -25.24 13.71
N ALA A 206 5.22 -25.69 12.45
CA ALA A 206 5.85 -25.08 11.30
C ALA A 206 5.40 -23.61 11.09
N VAL A 207 4.10 -23.35 11.22
CA VAL A 207 3.53 -21.99 11.18
C VAL A 207 4.06 -21.14 12.33
N LEU A 208 4.01 -21.63 13.57
CA LEU A 208 4.49 -20.86 14.73
C LEU A 208 5.98 -20.50 14.59
N LEU A 209 6.79 -21.42 14.08
CA LEU A 209 8.19 -21.16 13.77
C LEU A 209 8.33 -20.07 12.71
N ALA A 210 7.59 -20.15 11.60
CA ALA A 210 7.64 -19.13 10.55
C ALA A 210 7.20 -17.74 11.04
N ILE A 211 6.16 -17.67 11.88
CA ILE A 211 5.71 -16.44 12.54
C ILE A 211 6.83 -15.87 13.41
N GLY A 212 7.45 -16.71 14.24
CA GLY A 212 8.55 -16.31 15.12
C GLY A 212 9.75 -15.75 14.35
N VAL A 213 10.15 -16.43 13.26
CA VAL A 213 11.25 -15.98 12.39
C VAL A 213 10.91 -14.65 11.72
N ASN A 214 9.74 -14.51 11.10
CA ASN A 214 9.32 -13.28 10.44
C ASN A 214 9.16 -12.10 11.41
N TRP A 215 8.67 -12.37 12.61
CA TRP A 215 8.53 -11.37 13.66
C TRP A 215 9.90 -10.90 14.15
N ALA A 216 10.84 -11.83 14.36
CA ALA A 216 12.22 -11.49 14.70
C ALA A 216 12.89 -10.66 13.60
N ILE A 217 12.73 -11.04 12.31
CA ILE A 217 13.22 -10.27 11.16
C ILE A 217 12.70 -8.85 11.22
N LYS A 218 11.40 -8.66 11.48
CA LYS A 218 10.80 -7.33 11.57
C LYS A 218 11.43 -6.50 12.70
N LEU A 219 11.56 -7.05 13.90
CA LEU A 219 12.15 -6.32 15.03
C LEU A 219 13.63 -5.96 14.78
N VAL A 220 14.40 -6.89 14.20
CA VAL A 220 15.80 -6.64 13.79
C VAL A 220 15.87 -5.54 12.72
N SER A 221 14.96 -5.56 11.75
CA SER A 221 14.89 -4.55 10.69
C SER A 221 14.60 -3.17 11.26
N VAL A 222 13.71 -3.04 12.25
CA VAL A 222 13.45 -1.76 12.93
C VAL A 222 14.73 -1.24 13.59
N LEU A 223 15.47 -2.09 14.30
CA LEU A 223 16.73 -1.70 14.92
C LEU A 223 17.77 -1.27 13.88
N MET A 224 17.91 -2.04 12.80
CA MET A 224 18.85 -1.73 11.72
C MET A 224 18.49 -0.42 11.01
N GLN A 225 17.22 -0.18 10.68
CA GLN A 225 16.75 1.07 10.08
C GLN A 225 16.99 2.25 11.02
N GLN A 226 16.70 2.09 12.31
CA GLN A 226 16.90 3.13 13.31
C GLN A 226 18.38 3.50 13.46
N VAL A 227 19.27 2.51 13.55
CA VAL A 227 20.71 2.73 13.80
C VAL A 227 21.48 3.05 12.52
N LEU A 228 21.40 2.17 11.52
CA LEU A 228 22.24 2.24 10.33
C LEU A 228 21.81 3.36 9.38
N ILE A 229 20.52 3.69 9.34
CA ILE A 229 20.01 4.74 8.45
C ILE A 229 19.64 5.97 9.27
N GLY A 230 18.76 5.81 10.26
CA GLY A 230 18.20 6.92 11.01
C GLY A 230 19.25 7.71 11.78
N GLU A 231 20.09 7.05 12.57
CA GLU A 231 21.12 7.68 13.39
C GLU A 231 22.37 8.02 12.57
N GLN A 232 22.97 7.03 11.90
CA GLN A 232 24.24 7.18 11.17
C GLN A 232 24.12 8.10 9.96
N LEU A 233 23.02 8.05 9.19
CA LEU A 233 22.83 8.85 7.98
C LEU A 233 21.90 10.07 8.22
N SER A 234 21.62 10.41 9.48
CA SER A 234 20.79 11.58 9.85
C SER A 234 21.27 12.90 9.24
N HIS A 235 22.58 13.04 9.03
CA HIS A 235 23.20 14.24 8.47
C HIS A 235 23.03 14.36 6.94
N VAL A 236 22.68 13.26 6.27
CA VAL A 236 22.52 13.24 4.81
C VAL A 236 21.17 13.85 4.41
N VAL A 237 21.21 14.95 3.67
CA VAL A 237 20.01 15.69 3.23
C VAL A 237 19.08 14.81 2.41
N ALA A 238 19.61 13.93 1.55
CA ALA A 238 18.82 13.01 0.74
C ALA A 238 18.00 12.04 1.61
N VAL A 239 18.56 11.51 2.70
CA VAL A 239 17.84 10.63 3.63
C VAL A 239 16.72 11.39 4.34
N ARG A 240 17.01 12.59 4.84
CA ARG A 240 15.99 13.47 5.48
C ARG A 240 14.87 13.86 4.51
N ALA A 241 15.21 14.10 3.24
CA ALA A 241 14.25 14.41 2.19
C ALA A 241 13.38 13.19 1.84
N ALA A 242 13.98 12.00 1.74
CA ALA A 242 13.27 10.74 1.48
C ALA A 242 12.30 10.36 2.61
N VAL A 243 12.70 10.57 3.88
CA VAL A 243 11.80 10.44 5.04
C VAL A 243 10.71 11.52 5.03
N GLY A 244 10.97 12.68 4.41
CA GLY A 244 10.04 13.79 4.36
C GLY A 244 9.93 14.54 5.68
N VAL A 245 11.04 14.74 6.40
CA VAL A 245 11.07 15.32 7.77
C VAL A 245 10.37 16.67 7.92
N ASN A 246 10.25 17.43 6.83
CA ASN A 246 9.60 18.75 6.80
C ASN A 246 8.12 18.70 6.41
N SER A 247 7.60 17.53 6.03
CA SER A 247 6.19 17.37 5.67
C SER A 247 5.30 17.47 6.91
N ALA A 248 4.10 18.05 6.75
CA ALA A 248 3.11 18.12 7.83
C ALA A 248 2.82 16.77 8.53
N PRO A 249 2.59 15.64 7.81
CA PRO A 249 2.33 14.36 8.48
C PRO A 249 3.52 13.86 9.29
N ILE A 250 4.75 13.99 8.79
CA ILE A 250 5.94 13.54 9.51
C ILE A 250 6.24 14.44 10.72
N ARG A 251 5.98 15.75 10.62
CA ARG A 251 6.06 16.65 11.79
C ARG A 251 5.04 16.28 12.88
N ALA A 252 3.83 15.89 12.50
CA ALA A 252 2.84 15.39 13.45
C ALA A 252 3.29 14.06 14.08
N ALA A 253 3.81 13.13 13.26
CA ALA A 253 4.36 11.86 13.75
C ALA A 253 5.51 12.09 14.75
N ARG A 254 6.40 13.06 14.49
CA ARG A 254 7.48 13.45 15.40
C ARG A 254 6.96 13.82 16.79
N LEU A 255 5.89 14.60 16.87
CA LEU A 255 5.32 15.02 18.16
C LEU A 255 4.82 13.81 18.97
N LEU A 256 4.15 12.86 18.30
CA LEU A 256 3.64 11.64 18.94
C LEU A 256 4.77 10.68 19.34
N LEU A 257 5.80 10.54 18.49
CA LEU A 257 6.97 9.69 18.76
C LEU A 257 7.85 10.26 19.89
N ALA A 258 7.91 11.58 20.05
CA ALA A 258 8.69 12.24 21.09
C ALA A 258 8.07 12.15 22.50
N VAL A 259 6.80 11.75 22.62
CA VAL A 259 6.16 11.55 23.94
C VAL A 259 6.95 10.52 24.76
N PRO A 260 7.36 10.81 26.00
CA PRO A 260 8.06 9.83 26.84
C PRO A 260 7.25 8.54 27.05
N GLY A 261 7.92 7.39 27.09
CA GLY A 261 7.26 6.09 27.25
C GLY A 261 6.55 5.58 25.99
N LEU A 262 5.59 4.66 26.18
CA LEU A 262 4.82 4.02 25.11
C LEU A 262 3.37 4.50 25.13
N SER A 263 3.10 5.58 24.42
CA SER A 263 1.72 6.03 24.19
C SER A 263 1.04 5.19 23.11
N TYR A 264 -0.30 5.10 23.16
CA TYR A 264 -1.08 4.45 22.11
C TYR A 264 -0.77 5.02 20.72
N GLY A 265 -0.70 6.35 20.60
CA GLY A 265 -0.36 7.01 19.34
C GLY A 265 1.01 6.59 18.80
N LYS A 266 2.02 6.43 19.67
CA LYS A 266 3.35 5.94 19.27
C LYS A 266 3.29 4.50 18.74
N VAL A 267 2.59 3.61 19.44
CA VAL A 267 2.44 2.21 19.00
C VAL A 267 1.71 2.13 17.66
N VAL A 268 0.63 2.90 17.48
CA VAL A 268 -0.11 2.97 16.21
C VAL A 268 0.78 3.46 15.07
N LEU A 269 1.64 4.46 15.31
CA LEU A 269 2.59 4.91 14.29
C LEU A 269 3.64 3.85 13.94
N LEU A 270 4.19 3.15 14.95
CA LEU A 270 5.22 2.13 14.75
C LEU A 270 4.69 0.89 14.02
N CYS A 271 3.42 0.53 14.23
CA CYS A 271 2.84 -0.68 13.64
C CYS A 271 2.02 -0.41 12.37
N GLY A 272 1.35 0.74 12.28
CA GLY A 272 0.34 1.00 11.23
C GLY A 272 0.82 1.86 10.06
N LEU A 273 1.98 2.51 10.18
CA LEU A 273 2.57 3.28 9.08
C LEU A 273 3.70 2.51 8.40
N PRO A 274 4.10 2.92 7.17
CA PRO A 274 5.22 2.29 6.48
C PRO A 274 6.48 2.36 7.35
N ASP A 275 7.10 1.20 7.57
CA ASP A 275 8.24 1.05 8.49
C ASP A 275 9.36 2.02 8.16
N TRP A 276 9.84 1.99 6.92
CA TRP A 276 11.06 2.68 6.51
C TRP A 276 11.08 4.16 6.91
N PRO A 277 10.10 5.03 6.55
CA PRO A 277 10.14 6.43 6.97
C PRO A 277 9.96 6.62 8.48
N ILE A 278 9.19 5.77 9.17
CA ILE A 278 8.93 5.94 10.61
C ILE A 278 10.11 5.47 11.46
N THR A 279 10.65 4.28 11.21
CA THR A 279 11.80 3.75 11.96
C THR A 279 13.08 4.51 11.65
N THR A 280 13.27 4.98 10.42
CA THR A 280 14.38 5.89 10.10
C THR A 280 14.20 7.21 10.85
N LEU A 281 12.98 7.76 10.91
CA LEU A 281 12.69 8.98 11.69
C LEU A 281 13.00 8.80 13.19
N THR A 282 12.69 7.65 13.80
CA THR A 282 13.00 7.43 15.22
C THR A 282 14.51 7.49 15.48
N GLY A 283 15.33 7.06 14.51
CA GLY A 283 16.79 7.19 14.56
C GLY A 283 17.27 8.62 14.36
N ILE A 284 16.69 9.35 13.39
CA ILE A 284 16.98 10.78 13.17
C ILE A 284 16.68 11.61 14.43
N LEU A 285 15.64 11.23 15.18
CA LEU A 285 15.24 11.88 16.42
C LEU A 285 16.03 11.42 17.65
N GLY A 286 16.89 10.40 17.52
CA GLY A 286 17.65 9.85 18.64
C GLY A 286 16.80 9.19 19.72
N LEU A 287 15.66 8.57 19.35
CA LEU A 287 14.74 7.98 20.33
C LEU A 287 15.29 6.68 20.93
N PRO A 288 14.91 6.30 22.18
CA PRO A 288 15.37 5.07 22.80
C PRO A 288 14.98 3.81 22.02
N ARG A 289 16.00 3.04 21.60
CA ARG A 289 15.86 1.84 20.74
C ARG A 289 14.92 0.79 21.34
N LEU A 290 15.07 0.50 22.64
CA LEU A 290 14.23 -0.49 23.33
C LEU A 290 12.75 -0.08 23.31
N SER A 291 12.46 1.22 23.48
CA SER A 291 11.08 1.71 23.40
C SER A 291 10.50 1.52 21.98
N MET A 292 11.29 1.73 20.93
CA MET A 292 10.82 1.54 19.55
C MET A 292 10.58 0.06 19.23
N ILE A 293 11.47 -0.84 19.68
CA ILE A 293 11.30 -2.29 19.53
C ILE A 293 10.06 -2.78 20.28
N VAL A 294 9.92 -2.41 21.56
CA VAL A 294 8.77 -2.83 22.38
C VAL A 294 7.47 -2.27 21.81
N GLY A 295 7.47 -1.02 21.35
CA GLY A 295 6.32 -0.40 20.69
C GLY A 295 5.93 -1.07 19.36
N THR A 296 6.84 -1.83 18.75
CA THR A 296 6.61 -2.56 17.50
C THR A 296 6.14 -4.01 17.72
N LEU A 297 6.24 -4.56 18.94
CA LEU A 297 5.83 -5.96 19.21
C LEU A 297 4.42 -6.31 18.71
N PRO A 298 3.40 -5.41 18.79
CA PRO A 298 2.05 -5.69 18.28
C PRO A 298 1.97 -5.96 16.78
N VAL A 299 3.03 -5.68 15.99
CA VAL A 299 3.10 -6.01 14.56
C VAL A 299 2.95 -7.51 14.28
N VAL A 300 3.07 -8.36 15.31
CA VAL A 300 2.73 -9.79 15.21
C VAL A 300 1.31 -10.00 14.67
N GLY A 301 0.38 -9.07 14.92
CA GLY A 301 -0.98 -9.10 14.36
C GLY A 301 -1.01 -9.03 12.83
N LEU A 302 0.00 -8.42 12.19
CA LEU A 302 0.18 -8.39 10.74
C LEU A 302 1.05 -9.56 10.24
N VAL A 303 2.10 -9.89 10.98
CA VAL A 303 3.06 -10.95 10.61
C VAL A 303 2.43 -12.33 10.66
N ALA A 304 1.65 -12.61 11.70
CA ALA A 304 1.02 -13.91 11.92
C ALA A 304 0.10 -14.34 10.76
N PRO A 305 -0.93 -13.55 10.37
CA PRO A 305 -1.81 -13.93 9.27
C PRO A 305 -1.06 -14.01 7.93
N SER A 306 -0.06 -13.15 7.69
CA SER A 306 0.76 -13.21 6.46
C SER A 306 1.61 -14.48 6.41
N SER A 307 2.22 -14.88 7.52
CA SER A 307 3.05 -16.10 7.57
C SER A 307 2.20 -17.36 7.46
N LEU A 308 1.05 -17.39 8.12
CA LEU A 308 0.08 -18.48 8.00
C LEU A 308 -0.43 -18.63 6.57
N ALA A 309 -0.74 -17.53 5.89
CA ALA A 309 -1.12 -17.56 4.49
C ALA A 309 -0.04 -18.20 3.61
N GLY A 310 1.23 -17.84 3.83
CA GLY A 310 2.35 -18.43 3.11
C GLY A 310 2.48 -19.93 3.36
N ALA A 311 2.37 -20.35 4.62
CA ALA A 311 2.40 -21.77 4.98
C ALA A 311 1.23 -22.57 4.36
N ALA A 312 0.03 -21.99 4.33
CA ALA A 312 -1.15 -22.61 3.73
C ALA A 312 -1.04 -22.79 2.21
N GLN A 313 -0.27 -21.94 1.52
CA GLN A 313 0.02 -22.13 0.09
C GLN A 313 0.83 -23.41 -0.16
N VAL A 314 1.71 -23.79 0.76
CA VAL A 314 2.51 -25.02 0.66
C VAL A 314 1.65 -26.27 0.82
N THR A 315 0.64 -26.23 1.69
CA THR A 315 -0.29 -27.35 1.89
C THR A 315 -1.38 -27.42 0.83
N GLY A 316 -1.44 -26.46 -0.10
CA GLY A 316 -2.48 -26.38 -1.12
C GLY A 316 -3.84 -25.89 -0.61
N ASP A 317 -3.92 -25.37 0.62
CA ASP A 317 -5.18 -24.87 1.20
C ASP A 317 -5.43 -23.42 0.78
N ALA A 318 -6.02 -23.26 -0.41
CA ALA A 318 -6.35 -21.96 -0.98
C ALA A 318 -7.37 -21.17 -0.12
N SER A 319 -8.24 -21.86 0.64
CA SER A 319 -9.26 -21.21 1.47
C SER A 319 -8.66 -20.57 2.72
N LEU A 320 -7.76 -21.28 3.38
CA LEU A 320 -7.03 -20.79 4.54
C LEU A 320 -6.07 -19.68 4.12
N ALA A 321 -5.34 -19.85 3.01
CA ALA A 321 -4.43 -18.84 2.48
C ALA A 321 -5.16 -17.53 2.14
N SER A 322 -6.34 -17.61 1.54
CA SER A 322 -7.10 -16.41 1.13
C SER A 322 -7.72 -15.67 2.31
N THR A 323 -8.30 -16.39 3.27
CA THR A 323 -8.92 -15.80 4.46
C THR A 323 -7.87 -15.09 5.33
N THR A 324 -6.70 -15.70 5.48
CA THR A 324 -5.62 -15.14 6.32
C THR A 324 -4.93 -13.94 5.67
N LEU A 325 -4.77 -13.93 4.34
CA LEU A 325 -4.34 -12.73 3.60
C LEU A 325 -5.32 -11.56 3.76
N ALA A 326 -6.63 -11.83 3.73
CA ALA A 326 -7.64 -10.80 3.95
C ALA A 326 -7.52 -10.18 5.35
N ILE A 327 -7.31 -10.99 6.38
CA ILE A 327 -7.07 -10.53 7.76
C ILE A 327 -5.80 -9.67 7.82
N ALA A 328 -4.70 -10.10 7.20
CA ALA A 328 -3.46 -9.32 7.14
C ALA A 328 -3.66 -7.96 6.44
N GLY A 329 -4.52 -7.89 5.43
CA GLY A 329 -4.84 -6.62 4.74
C GLY A 329 -5.70 -5.65 5.54
N LEU A 330 -6.42 -6.15 6.55
CA LEU A 330 -7.23 -5.35 7.49
C LEU A 330 -6.46 -4.91 8.74
N SER A 331 -5.29 -5.52 8.98
CA SER A 331 -4.39 -5.27 10.11
C SER A 331 -3.47 -4.10 9.84
#